data_AF-A0A356QRU4-F1
#
_entry.id   AF-A0A356QRU4-F1
#
_cell.length_a   1.000
_cell.length_b   1.000
_cell.length_c   1.000
_cell.angle_alpha   90.00
_cell.angle_beta   90.00
_cell.angle_gamma   90.00
#
_symmetry.space_group_name_H-M   'P 1'
#
loop_
_entity.id
_entity.type
_entity.pdbx_description
1 polymer ?
#
loop_
_entity_poly.entity_id
_entity_poly.type
_entity_poly.pdbx_seq_one_letter_code
_entity_poly.pdbx_strand_id
1 'polypeptide(L)'
;NALFDKRLAEEEVWIRQGIKARRTRNEGRVRALKQMRQERQQRREQPGKATLAIQESTRSGTLVCKAAGLSFGYADELVIDTFSTTILRGDKVGFVGPNGCGKTTLLRLLLEELEPAAGSVRLGTKLDIRYFDQLRDQLDFEQNVVEQINGGNDFVTIDGNQRHVISYLQDFLFTAERTRLPVKFLSGGERNRLLLAKLFARPANVLVLDEPTNDLDLETLELLEQRLVDFQGTVLVVSHDREFLDNVVTSVIAFEPEGVREYVGGYSDWLRQRGGVGVPKKPPGSPSKKLTTVSDVPGTKTQKLSYKDKRELEKLPARIESLEAEVAGLHELMGDASFYRRSAEEIASTQKSLQELEARVATAYSRWQKLEQSVS
;
A
#
# COMPACT_ATOMS: atom_id res chain seq x y z
N ASN A 1 -30.48 -25.98 4.41
CA ASN A 1 -30.78 -24.69 5.05
C ASN A 1 -30.08 -24.55 6.40
N ALA A 2 -30.36 -25.36 7.43
CA ALA A 2 -29.73 -25.21 8.75
C ALA A 2 -28.17 -25.20 8.79
N LEU A 3 -27.48 -25.97 7.95
CA LEU A 3 -26.00 -25.95 7.83
C LEU A 3 -25.46 -24.69 7.12
N PHE A 4 -26.27 -24.08 6.26
CA PHE A 4 -25.93 -22.85 5.55
C PHE A 4 -26.16 -21.64 6.47
N ASP A 5 -27.29 -21.62 7.19
CA ASP A 5 -27.62 -20.58 8.18
C ASP A 5 -26.62 -20.55 9.34
N LYS A 6 -26.12 -21.73 9.77
CA LYS A 6 -25.09 -21.84 10.80
C LYS A 6 -23.72 -21.33 10.32
N ARG A 7 -23.34 -21.61 9.06
CA ARG A 7 -22.14 -21.05 8.43
C ARG A 7 -22.22 -19.54 8.27
N LEU A 8 -23.37 -19.02 7.85
CA LEU A 8 -23.60 -17.59 7.68
C LEU A 8 -23.53 -16.86 9.04
N ALA A 9 -24.12 -17.43 10.08
CA ALA A 9 -24.06 -16.88 11.43
C ALA A 9 -22.64 -16.89 12.04
N GLU A 10 -21.86 -17.94 11.75
CA GLU A 10 -20.44 -18.01 12.15
C GLU A 10 -19.59 -16.97 11.40
N GLU A 11 -19.82 -16.77 10.10
CA GLU A 11 -19.21 -15.68 9.33
C GLU A 11 -19.62 -14.29 9.83
N GLU A 12 -20.90 -14.07 10.16
CA GLU A 12 -21.43 -12.76 10.57
C GLU A 12 -20.97 -12.33 11.97
N VAL A 13 -20.89 -13.28 12.92
CA VAL A 13 -20.29 -13.04 14.24
C VAL A 13 -18.81 -12.69 14.09
N TRP A 14 -18.12 -13.34 13.16
CA TRP A 14 -16.71 -13.10 12.89
C TRP A 14 -16.47 -11.74 12.21
N ILE A 15 -17.32 -11.32 11.27
CA ILE A 15 -17.34 -9.97 10.70
C ILE A 15 -17.54 -8.91 11.79
N ARG A 16 -18.54 -9.07 12.68
CA ARG A 16 -18.85 -8.10 13.74
C ARG A 16 -17.77 -8.01 14.81
N GLN A 17 -17.19 -9.13 15.23
CA GLN A 17 -16.06 -9.15 16.16
C GLN A 17 -14.80 -8.56 15.52
N GLY A 18 -14.58 -8.88 14.23
CA GLY A 18 -13.52 -8.30 13.40
C GLY A 18 -13.60 -6.77 13.35
N ILE A 19 -14.77 -6.18 13.13
CA ILE A 19 -14.94 -4.72 13.01
C ILE A 19 -14.61 -3.96 14.32
N LYS A 20 -15.03 -4.48 15.48
CA LYS A 20 -14.68 -3.87 16.78
C LYS A 20 -13.18 -4.00 17.10
N ALA A 21 -12.58 -5.14 16.80
CA ALA A 21 -11.13 -5.33 16.92
C ALA A 21 -10.36 -4.42 15.94
N ARG A 22 -10.86 -4.26 14.70
CA ARG A 22 -10.30 -3.38 13.66
C ARG A 22 -10.26 -1.92 14.10
N ARG A 23 -11.32 -1.38 14.72
CA ARG A 23 -11.34 0.03 15.21
C ARG A 23 -10.22 0.31 16.23
N THR A 24 -10.11 -0.51 17.27
CA THR A 24 -9.10 -0.32 18.33
C THR A 24 -7.66 -0.58 17.84
N ARG A 25 -7.49 -1.56 16.94
CA ARG A 25 -6.19 -1.93 16.34
C ARG A 25 -5.72 -0.87 15.34
N ASN A 26 -6.63 -0.25 14.59
CA ASN A 26 -6.34 0.85 13.69
C ASN A 26 -5.83 2.10 14.44
N GLU A 27 -6.36 2.43 15.61
CA GLU A 27 -5.86 3.57 16.40
C GLU A 27 -4.42 3.37 16.87
N GLY A 28 -4.08 2.16 17.34
CA GLY A 28 -2.71 1.79 17.72
C GLY A 28 -1.75 1.82 16.53
N ARG A 29 -2.18 1.26 15.39
CA ARG A 29 -1.46 1.26 14.12
C ARG A 29 -1.14 2.68 13.63
N VAL A 30 -2.13 3.56 13.63
CA VAL A 30 -1.98 4.97 13.23
C VAL A 30 -1.00 5.70 14.14
N ARG A 31 -1.03 5.43 15.46
CA ARG A 31 -0.08 6.03 16.40
C ARG A 31 1.35 5.57 16.14
N ALA A 32 1.56 4.26 15.92
CA ALA A 32 2.87 3.70 15.61
C ALA A 32 3.43 4.28 14.30
N LEU A 33 2.62 4.34 13.24
CA LEU A 33 3.03 4.92 11.97
C LEU A 33 3.39 6.41 12.08
N LYS A 34 2.59 7.19 12.83
CA LYS A 34 2.88 8.61 13.09
C LYS A 34 4.19 8.80 13.84
N GLN A 35 4.49 7.95 14.82
CA GLN A 35 5.78 7.97 15.53
C GLN A 35 6.94 7.69 14.56
N MET A 36 6.84 6.65 13.73
CA MET A 36 7.86 6.34 12.72
C MET A 36 8.12 7.51 11.76
N ARG A 37 7.05 8.21 11.34
CA ARG A 37 7.16 9.41 10.48
C ARG A 37 7.88 10.56 11.19
N GLN A 38 7.58 10.81 12.46
CA GLN A 38 8.28 11.83 13.26
C GLN A 38 9.76 11.53 13.41
N GLU A 39 10.11 10.28 13.73
CA GLU A 39 11.51 9.84 13.83
C GLU A 39 12.24 10.04 12.50
N ARG A 40 11.58 9.72 11.38
CA ARG A 40 12.15 9.93 10.04
C ARG A 40 12.34 11.40 9.68
N GLN A 41 11.37 12.25 10.04
CA GLN A 41 11.47 13.70 9.83
C GLN A 41 12.63 14.32 10.62
N GLN A 42 12.77 14.00 11.91
CA GLN A 42 13.84 14.51 12.76
C GLN A 42 15.24 14.17 12.23
N ARG A 43 15.40 12.99 11.62
CA ARG A 43 16.67 12.57 10.99
C ARG A 43 17.04 13.44 9.77
N ARG A 44 16.04 13.92 9.02
CA ARG A 44 16.25 14.75 7.81
C ARG A 44 16.55 16.22 8.12
N GLU A 45 15.94 16.77 9.16
CA GLU A 45 16.09 18.18 9.53
C GLU A 45 17.47 18.51 10.17
N GLN A 46 18.30 17.50 10.46
CA GLN A 46 19.63 17.66 11.06
C GLN A 46 20.78 17.24 10.11
N PRO A 47 21.04 18.00 9.02
CA PRO A 47 22.02 17.63 8.00
C PRO A 47 23.46 17.49 8.53
N GLY A 48 23.85 18.25 9.56
CA GLY A 48 25.19 18.18 10.17
C GLY A 48 25.45 16.94 11.05
N LYS A 49 24.40 16.28 11.54
CA LYS A 49 24.49 15.02 12.32
C LYS A 49 24.28 13.77 11.47
N ALA A 50 23.76 13.92 10.25
CA ALA A 50 23.47 12.80 9.35
C ALA A 50 24.73 12.00 8.99
N THR A 51 25.87 12.64 8.74
CA THR A 51 27.11 11.93 8.40
C THR A 51 27.68 11.14 9.58
N LEU A 52 27.57 11.65 10.82
CA LEU A 52 27.93 10.92 12.04
C LEU A 52 26.95 9.76 12.31
N ALA A 53 25.64 10.00 12.19
CA ALA A 53 24.61 8.99 12.36
C ALA A 53 24.73 7.85 11.34
N ILE A 54 25.24 8.13 10.13
CA ILE A 54 25.52 7.11 9.11
C ILE A 54 26.76 6.27 9.46
N GLN A 55 27.81 6.87 10.00
CA GLN A 55 28.98 6.11 10.47
C GLN A 55 28.63 5.25 11.68
N GLU A 56 27.79 5.76 12.60
CA GLU A 56 27.26 4.99 13.72
C GLU A 56 26.26 3.92 13.29
N SER A 57 25.39 4.17 12.31
CA SER A 57 24.43 3.17 11.80
C SER A 57 25.11 2.02 11.05
N THR A 58 26.21 2.33 10.36
CA THR A 58 27.08 1.31 9.74
C THR A 58 27.75 0.45 10.80
N ARG A 59 28.07 1.02 11.98
CA ARG A 59 28.62 0.29 13.14
C ARG A 59 27.56 -0.47 13.94
N SER A 60 26.32 0.03 14.01
CA SER A 60 25.20 -0.61 14.72
C SER A 60 24.43 -1.63 13.88
N GLY A 61 24.76 -1.76 12.59
CA GLY A 61 24.12 -2.70 11.67
C GLY A 61 22.68 -2.32 11.29
N THR A 62 22.27 -1.06 11.50
CA THR A 62 20.92 -0.58 11.18
C THR A 62 20.78 -0.05 9.75
N LEU A 63 21.89 0.12 9.02
CA LEU A 63 21.86 0.50 7.61
C LEU A 63 21.25 -0.62 6.75
N VAL A 64 20.36 -0.26 5.83
CA VAL A 64 19.81 -1.18 4.82
C VAL A 64 20.35 -0.83 3.44
N CYS A 65 20.22 0.43 3.03
CA CYS A 65 20.75 0.92 1.77
C CYS A 65 21.16 2.38 1.90
N LYS A 66 22.33 2.74 1.38
CA LYS A 66 22.73 4.13 1.15
C LYS A 66 23.02 4.35 -0.32
N ALA A 67 22.30 5.28 -0.91
CA ALA A 67 22.51 5.76 -2.27
C ALA A 67 23.05 7.19 -2.24
N ALA A 68 24.15 7.43 -2.95
CA ALA A 68 24.76 8.76 -3.07
C ALA A 68 24.97 9.12 -4.53
N GLY A 69 24.28 10.18 -4.98
CA GLY A 69 24.40 10.76 -6.31
C GLY A 69 24.12 9.78 -7.43
N LEU A 70 23.14 8.89 -7.28
CA LEU A 70 22.79 7.90 -8.29
C LEU A 70 22.28 8.54 -9.56
N SER A 71 22.89 8.18 -10.68
CA SER A 71 22.35 8.46 -12.01
C SER A 71 22.30 7.18 -12.82
N PHE A 72 21.22 7.03 -13.60
CA PHE A 72 21.00 5.88 -14.47
C PHE A 72 20.07 6.26 -15.62
N GLY A 73 20.32 5.69 -16.80
CA GLY A 73 19.51 5.88 -18.00
C GLY A 73 19.56 4.67 -18.92
N TYR A 74 18.56 4.54 -19.79
CA TYR A 74 18.55 3.56 -20.87
C TYR A 74 18.80 4.26 -22.19
N ALA A 75 19.85 3.84 -22.91
CA ALA A 75 20.30 4.50 -24.13
C ALA A 75 20.50 6.02 -23.93
N ASP A 76 19.62 6.85 -24.52
CA ASP A 76 19.70 8.32 -24.48
C ASP A 76 18.70 8.97 -23.50
N GLU A 77 17.89 8.19 -22.77
CA GLU A 77 16.93 8.71 -21.80
C GLU A 77 17.42 8.52 -20.36
N LEU A 78 17.68 9.65 -19.68
CA LEU A 78 18.08 9.65 -18.28
C LEU A 78 16.86 9.44 -17.39
N VAL A 79 16.80 8.30 -16.72
CA VAL A 79 15.66 7.88 -15.89
C VAL A 79 15.81 8.41 -14.47
N ILE A 80 17.05 8.47 -13.96
CA ILE A 80 17.39 8.93 -12.62
C ILE A 80 18.57 9.90 -12.74
N ASP A 81 18.41 11.10 -12.19
CA ASP A 81 19.46 12.13 -12.12
C ASP A 81 19.84 12.43 -10.67
N THR A 82 21.09 12.14 -10.29
CA THR A 82 21.74 12.59 -9.06
C THR A 82 20.89 12.38 -7.80
N PHE A 83 20.27 11.19 -7.68
CA PHE A 83 19.40 10.85 -6.56
C PHE A 83 20.19 10.31 -5.37
N SER A 84 19.89 10.78 -4.17
CA SER A 84 20.51 10.30 -2.93
C SER A 84 19.44 9.97 -1.90
N THR A 85 19.61 8.85 -1.21
CA THR A 85 18.74 8.47 -0.10
C THR A 85 19.50 7.57 0.88
N THR A 86 18.99 7.47 2.10
CA THR A 86 19.49 6.54 3.11
C THR A 86 18.29 5.85 3.74
N ILE A 87 18.27 4.53 3.62
CA ILE A 87 17.23 3.64 4.13
C ILE A 87 17.82 2.85 5.29
N LEU A 88 17.16 2.93 6.44
CA LEU A 88 17.52 2.25 7.68
C LEU A 88 16.50 1.16 8.01
N ARG A 89 16.88 0.24 8.90
CA ARG A 89 15.97 -0.80 9.40
C ARG A 89 14.72 -0.18 10.02
N GLY A 90 13.56 -0.76 9.70
CA GLY A 90 12.26 -0.29 10.14
C GLY A 90 11.61 0.73 9.21
N ASP A 91 12.37 1.33 8.30
CA ASP A 91 11.84 2.27 7.32
C ASP A 91 10.86 1.57 6.36
N LYS A 92 9.76 2.25 6.06
CA LYS A 92 8.75 1.81 5.11
C LYS A 92 8.69 2.83 3.99
N VAL A 93 9.20 2.48 2.82
CA VAL A 93 9.47 3.39 1.69
C VAL A 93 8.54 3.05 0.54
N GLY A 94 7.72 4.01 0.13
CA GLY A 94 6.84 3.90 -1.03
C GLY A 94 7.48 4.50 -2.28
N PHE A 95 7.28 3.90 -3.45
CA PHE A 95 7.70 4.43 -4.74
C PHE A 95 6.47 4.83 -5.56
N VAL A 96 6.40 6.10 -5.95
CA VAL A 96 5.24 6.68 -6.65
C VAL A 96 5.68 7.34 -7.96
N GLY A 97 4.91 7.13 -9.02
CA GLY A 97 5.20 7.70 -10.33
C GLY A 97 4.41 7.02 -11.45
N PRO A 98 4.34 7.65 -12.65
CA PRO A 98 3.67 7.07 -13.80
C PRO A 98 4.30 5.74 -14.22
N ASN A 99 3.56 4.91 -14.95
CA ASN A 99 4.12 3.65 -15.45
C ASN A 99 5.24 3.92 -16.45
N GLY A 100 6.31 3.12 -16.35
CA GLY A 100 7.51 3.31 -17.19
C GLY A 100 8.49 4.39 -16.72
N CYS A 101 8.23 5.12 -15.62
CA CYS A 101 9.17 6.15 -15.13
C CYS A 101 10.43 5.61 -14.44
N GLY A 102 10.57 4.29 -14.28
CA GLY A 102 11.75 3.67 -13.67
C GLY A 102 11.66 3.34 -12.17
N LYS A 103 10.46 3.23 -11.59
CA LYS A 103 10.26 2.79 -10.17
C LYS A 103 11.00 1.48 -9.88
N THR A 104 10.71 0.45 -10.66
CA THR A 104 11.36 -0.87 -10.55
C THR A 104 12.86 -0.78 -10.87
N THR A 105 13.28 0.11 -11.78
CA THR A 105 14.70 0.36 -12.08
C THR A 105 15.43 0.93 -10.87
N LEU A 106 14.88 1.96 -10.22
CA LEU A 106 15.46 2.53 -9.00
C LEU A 106 15.49 1.50 -7.87
N LEU A 107 14.44 0.70 -7.73
CA LEU A 107 14.39 -0.36 -6.74
C LEU A 107 15.53 -1.37 -6.95
N ARG A 108 15.75 -1.82 -8.18
CA ARG A 108 16.86 -2.73 -8.53
C ARG A 108 18.23 -2.09 -8.31
N LEU A 109 18.40 -0.81 -8.60
CA LEU A 109 19.62 -0.07 -8.30
C LEU A 109 19.89 -0.03 -6.78
N LEU A 110 18.88 0.30 -5.97
CA LEU A 110 19.00 0.37 -4.51
C LEU A 110 19.32 -0.99 -3.88
N LEU A 111 18.97 -2.09 -4.54
CA LEU A 111 19.24 -3.46 -4.11
C LEU A 111 20.49 -4.07 -4.76
N GLU A 112 21.31 -3.26 -5.45
CA GLU A 112 22.53 -3.69 -6.15
C GLU A 112 22.30 -4.78 -7.21
N GLU A 113 21.07 -4.90 -7.74
CA GLU A 113 20.73 -5.80 -8.85
C GLU A 113 21.02 -5.17 -10.22
N LEU A 114 21.20 -3.85 -10.25
CA LEU A 114 21.65 -3.09 -11.40
C LEU A 114 22.81 -2.18 -11.00
N GLU A 115 23.76 -1.99 -11.91
CA GLU A 115 24.87 -1.05 -11.70
C GLU A 115 24.45 0.38 -12.10
N PRO A 116 24.71 1.39 -11.25
CA PRO A 116 24.46 2.78 -11.61
C PRO A 116 25.45 3.27 -12.66
N ALA A 117 25.03 4.20 -13.52
CA ALA A 117 25.94 4.84 -14.48
C ALA A 117 26.87 5.85 -13.78
N ALA A 118 26.39 6.49 -12.71
CA ALA A 118 27.19 7.33 -11.82
C ALA A 118 26.66 7.26 -10.38
N GLY A 119 27.51 7.62 -9.42
CA GLY A 119 27.20 7.54 -7.99
C GLY A 119 27.58 6.20 -7.37
N SER A 120 27.08 5.93 -6.17
CA SER A 120 27.36 4.70 -5.45
C SER A 120 26.15 4.22 -4.64
N VAL A 121 25.92 2.91 -4.66
CA VAL A 121 25.02 2.23 -3.72
C VAL A 121 25.88 1.44 -2.74
N ARG A 122 25.44 1.40 -1.49
CA ARG A 122 26.01 0.54 -0.46
C ARG A 122 24.90 -0.10 0.35
N LEU A 123 24.80 -1.41 0.27
CA LEU A 123 23.93 -2.20 1.13
C LEU A 123 24.48 -2.37 2.55
N GLY A 124 23.56 -2.58 3.49
CA GLY A 124 23.85 -3.05 4.83
C GLY A 124 24.35 -4.50 4.86
N THR A 125 24.80 -4.95 6.03
CA THR A 125 25.25 -6.35 6.22
C THR A 125 24.10 -7.24 6.69
N LYS A 126 24.15 -8.53 6.31
CA LYS A 126 23.17 -9.57 6.71
C LYS A 126 21.73 -9.19 6.33
N LEU A 127 21.52 -8.79 5.08
CA LEU A 127 20.18 -8.53 4.56
C LEU A 127 19.56 -9.84 4.05
N ASP A 128 18.39 -10.15 4.57
CA ASP A 128 17.51 -11.23 4.10
C ASP A 128 16.35 -10.56 3.35
N ILE A 129 16.56 -10.34 2.05
CA ILE A 129 15.62 -9.66 1.15
C ILE A 129 14.62 -10.68 0.61
N ARG A 130 13.33 -10.34 0.66
CA ARG A 130 12.25 -11.16 0.09
C ARG A 130 11.34 -10.34 -0.82
N TYR A 131 11.14 -10.85 -2.02
CA TYR A 131 10.18 -10.33 -2.99
C TYR A 131 8.82 -10.99 -2.81
N PHE A 132 7.77 -10.18 -2.78
CA PHE A 132 6.40 -10.68 -2.70
C PHE A 132 5.93 -11.36 -3.98
N ASP A 133 6.26 -10.78 -5.14
CA ASP A 133 5.77 -11.24 -6.44
C ASP A 133 6.26 -12.66 -6.81
N GLN A 134 7.48 -13.03 -6.37
CA GLN A 134 8.06 -14.36 -6.59
C GLN A 134 7.28 -15.52 -5.95
N LEU A 135 6.36 -15.24 -5.01
CA LEU A 135 5.62 -16.27 -4.29
C LEU A 135 4.33 -16.70 -5.01
N ARG A 136 3.82 -15.89 -5.96
CA ARG A 136 2.53 -16.16 -6.61
C ARG A 136 2.53 -17.49 -7.39
N ASP A 137 3.70 -17.88 -7.90
CA ASP A 137 3.91 -19.14 -8.63
C ASP A 137 4.25 -20.35 -7.73
N GLN A 138 4.12 -20.24 -6.40
CA GLN A 138 4.66 -21.22 -5.45
C GLN A 138 3.63 -21.97 -4.58
N LEU A 139 2.33 -21.85 -4.84
CA LEU A 139 1.34 -22.64 -4.11
C LEU A 139 1.18 -24.02 -4.76
N ASP A 140 1.43 -25.08 -3.98
CA ASP A 140 1.07 -26.44 -4.38
C ASP A 140 -0.41 -26.65 -4.05
N PHE A 141 -1.21 -26.86 -5.10
CA PHE A 141 -2.66 -26.98 -5.00
C PHE A 141 -3.13 -28.29 -4.35
N GLU A 142 -2.27 -29.31 -4.32
CA GLU A 142 -2.59 -30.62 -3.75
C GLU A 142 -2.26 -30.71 -2.26
N GLN A 143 -1.31 -29.89 -1.78
CA GLN A 143 -0.99 -29.78 -0.36
C GLN A 143 -2.08 -29.04 0.41
N ASN A 144 -2.19 -29.33 1.71
CA ASN A 144 -3.04 -28.55 2.60
C ASN A 144 -2.39 -27.23 3.02
N VAL A 145 -3.19 -26.34 3.62
CA VAL A 145 -2.76 -24.99 4.03
C VAL A 145 -1.61 -25.04 5.05
N VAL A 146 -1.64 -25.98 6.00
CA VAL A 146 -0.59 -26.15 7.02
C VAL A 146 0.73 -26.58 6.38
N GLU A 147 0.68 -27.56 5.47
CA GLU A 147 1.83 -28.07 4.73
C GLU A 147 2.51 -26.97 3.91
N GLN A 148 1.73 -26.07 3.31
CA GLN A 148 2.27 -24.95 2.54
C GLN A 148 3.10 -23.94 3.34
N ILE A 149 2.84 -23.79 4.64
CA ILE A 149 3.56 -22.82 5.48
C ILE A 149 4.90 -23.38 5.95
N ASN A 150 4.92 -24.57 6.53
CA ASN A 150 6.13 -25.12 7.15
C ASN A 150 6.38 -26.61 6.85
N GLY A 151 5.96 -27.09 5.69
CA GLY A 151 6.24 -28.47 5.25
C GLY A 151 5.60 -29.53 6.15
N GLY A 152 4.49 -29.19 6.83
CA GLY A 152 3.75 -30.10 7.71
C GLY A 152 4.16 -30.06 9.18
N ASN A 153 5.06 -29.17 9.59
CA ASN A 153 5.36 -28.95 11.01
C ASN A 153 4.22 -28.20 11.73
N ASP A 154 3.92 -28.62 12.97
CA ASP A 154 2.89 -28.01 13.82
C ASP A 154 3.27 -26.62 14.34
N PHE A 155 4.54 -26.21 14.21
CA PHE A 155 5.05 -24.93 14.70
C PHE A 155 5.71 -24.12 13.61
N VAL A 156 5.56 -22.81 13.65
CA VAL A 156 6.25 -21.83 12.81
C VAL A 156 7.13 -20.96 13.71
N THR A 157 8.33 -20.62 13.25
CA THR A 157 9.22 -19.70 13.98
C THR A 157 9.14 -18.32 13.36
N ILE A 158 8.68 -17.34 14.12
CA ILE A 158 8.51 -15.95 13.68
C ILE A 158 9.32 -15.07 14.63
N ASP A 159 10.28 -14.32 14.10
CA ASP A 159 11.16 -13.45 14.89
C ASP A 159 11.85 -14.19 16.06
N GLY A 160 12.19 -15.46 15.86
CA GLY A 160 12.81 -16.32 16.87
C GLY A 160 11.83 -16.95 17.88
N ASN A 161 10.55 -16.62 17.82
CA ASN A 161 9.52 -17.21 18.70
C ASN A 161 8.79 -18.35 17.98
N GLN A 162 8.69 -19.51 18.64
CA GLN A 162 7.88 -20.61 18.14
C GLN A 162 6.40 -20.39 18.47
N ARG A 163 5.54 -20.56 17.46
CA ARG A 163 4.09 -20.48 17.60
C ARG A 163 3.42 -21.62 16.84
N HIS A 164 2.32 -22.13 17.39
CA HIS A 164 1.56 -23.18 16.74
C HIS A 164 0.97 -22.70 15.40
N VAL A 165 1.08 -23.52 14.34
CA VAL A 165 0.74 -23.16 12.96
C VAL A 165 -0.74 -22.80 12.80
N ILE A 166 -1.64 -23.49 13.50
CA ILE A 166 -3.08 -23.16 13.44
C ILE A 166 -3.34 -21.79 14.04
N SER A 167 -2.70 -21.46 15.16
CA SER A 167 -2.83 -20.14 15.80
C SER A 167 -2.21 -19.04 14.94
N TYR A 168 -1.14 -19.35 14.22
CA TYR A 168 -0.57 -18.46 13.21
C TYR A 168 -1.49 -18.26 12.00
N LEU A 169 -2.16 -19.31 11.51
CA LEU A 169 -3.07 -19.21 10.37
C LEU A 169 -4.40 -18.51 10.71
N GLN A 170 -4.87 -18.61 11.96
CA GLN A 170 -6.00 -17.82 12.47
C GLN A 170 -5.76 -16.31 12.37
N ASP A 171 -4.51 -15.93 12.57
CA ASP A 171 -3.96 -14.59 12.42
C ASP A 171 -4.02 -14.07 10.96
N PHE A 172 -4.21 -14.98 9.99
CA PHE A 172 -4.49 -14.75 8.57
C PHE A 172 -5.92 -15.17 8.19
N LEU A 173 -6.81 -15.23 9.19
CA LEU A 173 -8.24 -15.40 9.03
C LEU A 173 -8.66 -16.79 8.51
N PHE A 174 -7.79 -17.81 8.71
CA PHE A 174 -8.16 -19.20 8.48
C PHE A 174 -8.83 -19.81 9.71
N THR A 175 -9.97 -20.48 9.50
CA THR A 175 -10.55 -21.34 10.53
C THR A 175 -9.78 -22.66 10.64
N ALA A 176 -9.84 -23.32 11.79
CA ALA A 176 -9.13 -24.58 12.01
C ALA A 176 -9.50 -25.66 10.98
N GLU A 177 -10.77 -25.70 10.55
CA GLU A 177 -11.23 -26.61 9.50
C GLU A 177 -10.60 -26.29 8.14
N ARG A 178 -10.56 -25.00 7.78
CA ARG A 178 -9.98 -24.53 6.52
C ARG A 178 -8.48 -24.83 6.43
N THR A 179 -7.75 -24.80 7.55
CA THR A 179 -6.30 -25.07 7.55
C THR A 179 -5.93 -26.49 7.08
N ARG A 180 -6.87 -27.45 7.17
CA ARG A 180 -6.64 -28.85 6.79
C ARG A 180 -7.09 -29.17 5.37
N LEU A 181 -7.70 -28.23 4.66
CA LEU A 181 -8.16 -28.43 3.29
C LEU A 181 -7.00 -28.26 2.30
N PRO A 182 -7.00 -29.02 1.20
CA PRO A 182 -6.12 -28.78 0.06
C PRO A 182 -6.33 -27.38 -0.55
N VAL A 183 -5.24 -26.74 -0.99
CA VAL A 183 -5.26 -25.36 -1.52
C VAL A 183 -6.18 -25.20 -2.72
N LYS A 184 -6.39 -26.25 -3.53
CA LYS A 184 -7.35 -26.21 -4.65
C LYS A 184 -8.78 -25.83 -4.26
N PHE A 185 -9.19 -26.12 -3.02
CA PHE A 185 -10.52 -25.77 -2.51
C PHE A 185 -10.63 -24.36 -1.95
N LEU A 186 -9.51 -23.63 -1.84
CA LEU A 186 -9.51 -22.25 -1.38
C LEU A 186 -10.00 -21.30 -2.49
N SER A 187 -10.72 -20.26 -2.09
CA SER A 187 -11.07 -19.12 -2.94
C SER A 187 -9.84 -18.30 -3.34
N GLY A 188 -9.96 -17.41 -4.32
CA GLY A 188 -8.87 -16.51 -4.71
C GLY A 188 -8.34 -15.66 -3.54
N GLY A 189 -9.24 -15.05 -2.75
CA GLY A 189 -8.89 -14.29 -1.55
C GLY A 189 -8.23 -15.16 -0.47
N GLU A 190 -8.74 -16.37 -0.23
CA GLU A 190 -8.10 -17.34 0.67
C GLU A 190 -6.68 -17.72 0.22
N ARG A 191 -6.46 -17.92 -1.08
CA ARG A 191 -5.12 -18.19 -1.62
C ARG A 191 -4.17 -17.02 -1.41
N ASN A 192 -4.64 -15.78 -1.57
CA ASN A 192 -3.83 -14.60 -1.29
C ASN A 192 -3.51 -14.45 0.21
N ARG A 193 -4.45 -14.74 1.10
CA ARG A 193 -4.16 -14.80 2.55
C ARG A 193 -3.14 -15.86 2.89
N LEU A 194 -3.20 -17.03 2.25
CA LEU A 194 -2.18 -18.08 2.39
C LEU A 194 -0.81 -17.61 1.88
N LEU A 195 -0.77 -16.89 0.76
CA LEU A 195 0.45 -16.31 0.22
C LEU A 195 1.10 -15.34 1.20
N LEU A 196 0.31 -14.44 1.80
CA LEU A 196 0.77 -13.54 2.85
C LEU A 196 1.29 -14.32 4.06
N ALA A 197 0.55 -15.35 4.51
CA ALA A 197 0.98 -16.20 5.61
C ALA A 197 2.32 -16.88 5.32
N LYS A 198 2.53 -17.33 4.08
CA LYS A 198 3.80 -17.96 3.66
C LYS A 198 4.95 -16.95 3.60
N LEU A 199 4.69 -15.72 3.15
CA LEU A 199 5.67 -14.63 3.14
C LEU A 199 6.19 -14.32 4.56
N PHE A 200 5.27 -14.08 5.50
CA PHE A 200 5.61 -13.67 6.86
C PHE A 200 6.08 -14.83 7.77
N ALA A 201 5.90 -16.08 7.36
CA ALA A 201 6.39 -17.24 8.09
C ALA A 201 7.91 -17.44 7.96
N ARG A 202 8.52 -16.86 6.93
CA ARG A 202 9.97 -16.96 6.69
C ARG A 202 10.67 -15.74 7.27
N PRO A 203 11.88 -15.91 7.86
CA PRO A 203 12.66 -14.77 8.32
C PRO A 203 13.03 -13.89 7.13
N ALA A 204 12.76 -12.59 7.26
CA ALA A 204 13.15 -11.54 6.33
C ALA A 204 13.39 -10.26 7.13
N ASN A 205 14.33 -9.43 6.70
CA ASN A 205 14.54 -8.11 7.29
C ASN A 205 14.38 -6.96 6.27
N VAL A 206 14.21 -7.30 4.99
CA VAL A 206 13.78 -6.40 3.93
C VAL A 206 12.69 -7.09 3.10
N LEU A 207 11.51 -6.48 3.05
CA LEU A 207 10.41 -6.91 2.20
C LEU A 207 10.30 -5.98 1.00
N VAL A 208 10.18 -6.58 -0.18
CA VAL A 208 10.00 -5.88 -1.45
C VAL A 208 8.65 -6.26 -2.05
N LEU A 209 7.81 -5.26 -2.26
CA LEU A 209 6.44 -5.41 -2.75
C LEU A 209 6.32 -4.59 -4.04
N ASP A 210 6.13 -5.26 -5.18
CA ASP A 210 5.82 -4.60 -6.45
C ASP A 210 4.34 -4.84 -6.76
N GLU A 211 3.55 -3.76 -6.80
CA GLU A 211 2.10 -3.74 -6.96
C GLU A 211 1.34 -4.81 -6.12
N PRO A 212 1.48 -4.80 -4.78
CA PRO A 212 0.92 -5.84 -3.94
C PRO A 212 -0.61 -5.81 -3.86
N THR A 213 -1.26 -4.71 -4.24
CA THR A 213 -2.70 -4.47 -4.02
C THR A 213 -3.60 -4.98 -5.14
N ASN A 214 -3.06 -5.27 -6.34
CA ASN A 214 -3.86 -5.49 -7.55
C ASN A 214 -4.86 -6.67 -7.49
N ASP A 215 -4.52 -7.73 -6.76
CA ASP A 215 -5.35 -8.95 -6.71
C ASP A 215 -5.93 -9.21 -5.31
N LEU A 216 -5.78 -8.26 -4.39
CA LEU A 216 -6.24 -8.43 -3.01
C LEU A 216 -7.68 -7.96 -2.87
N ASP A 217 -8.49 -8.76 -2.18
CA ASP A 217 -9.76 -8.25 -1.66
C ASP A 217 -9.50 -7.26 -0.51
N LEU A 218 -10.51 -6.47 -0.16
CA LEU A 218 -10.40 -5.43 0.87
C LEU A 218 -9.91 -5.99 2.21
N GLU A 219 -10.37 -7.17 2.59
CA GLU A 219 -9.98 -7.81 3.85
C GLU A 219 -8.51 -8.25 3.86
N THR A 220 -8.03 -8.80 2.75
CA THR A 220 -6.62 -9.21 2.60
C THR A 220 -5.71 -8.00 2.49
N LEU A 221 -6.18 -6.91 1.88
CA LEU A 221 -5.49 -5.62 1.84
C LEU A 221 -5.31 -5.05 3.25
N GLU A 222 -6.39 -4.96 4.04
CA GLU A 222 -6.33 -4.50 5.44
C GLU A 222 -5.37 -5.36 6.29
N LEU A 223 -5.40 -6.68 6.08
CA LEU A 223 -4.48 -7.61 6.74
C LEU A 223 -3.02 -7.34 6.34
N LEU A 224 -2.76 -7.14 5.05
CA LEU A 224 -1.43 -6.82 4.54
C LEU A 224 -0.93 -5.50 5.14
N GLU A 225 -1.72 -4.43 5.06
CA GLU A 225 -1.35 -3.12 5.61
C GLU A 225 -0.89 -3.24 7.05
N GLN A 226 -1.67 -3.96 7.86
CA GLN A 226 -1.32 -4.15 9.24
C GLN A 226 -0.02 -4.92 9.41
N ARG A 227 0.12 -6.07 8.74
CA ARG A 227 1.31 -6.89 8.88
C ARG A 227 2.56 -6.11 8.48
N LEU A 228 2.45 -5.25 7.48
CA LEU A 228 3.53 -4.36 7.08
C LEU A 228 3.82 -3.28 8.11
N VAL A 229 2.82 -2.68 8.76
CA VAL A 229 3.07 -1.71 9.84
C VAL A 229 3.77 -2.36 11.04
N ASP A 230 3.30 -3.55 11.44
CA ASP A 230 3.84 -4.31 12.59
C ASP A 230 5.22 -4.91 12.29
N PHE A 231 5.58 -5.08 11.02
CA PHE A 231 6.88 -5.60 10.59
C PHE A 231 8.02 -4.69 11.03
N GLN A 232 8.95 -5.27 11.79
CA GLN A 232 10.13 -4.59 12.36
C GLN A 232 11.25 -4.40 11.34
N GLY A 233 11.21 -5.13 10.22
CA GLY A 233 12.14 -4.95 9.12
C GLY A 233 11.79 -3.75 8.25
N THR A 234 12.47 -3.68 7.11
CA THR A 234 12.33 -2.60 6.14
C THR A 234 11.34 -3.01 5.07
N VAL A 235 10.49 -2.10 4.62
CA VAL A 235 9.53 -2.35 3.54
C VAL A 235 9.83 -1.41 2.39
N LEU A 236 10.02 -1.96 1.20
CA LEU A 236 10.12 -1.24 -0.07
C LEU A 236 8.88 -1.59 -0.88
N VAL A 237 8.02 -0.61 -1.16
CA VAL A 237 6.75 -0.86 -1.86
C VAL A 237 6.54 0.04 -3.06
N VAL A 238 6.32 -0.56 -4.22
CA VAL A 238 5.82 0.09 -5.42
C VAL A 238 4.30 -0.15 -5.44
N SER A 239 3.52 0.92 -5.42
CA SER A 239 2.06 0.79 -5.50
C SER A 239 1.44 2.05 -6.09
N HIS A 240 0.34 1.87 -6.82
CA HIS A 240 -0.56 2.94 -7.22
C HIS A 240 -1.69 3.24 -6.23
N ASP A 241 -1.84 2.41 -5.21
CA ASP A 241 -2.88 2.57 -4.20
C ASP A 241 -2.48 3.66 -3.19
N ARG A 242 -3.22 4.77 -3.23
CA ARG A 242 -2.96 5.97 -2.43
C ARG A 242 -3.22 5.71 -0.95
N GLU A 243 -4.30 5.02 -0.64
CA GLU A 243 -4.72 4.75 0.73
C GLU A 243 -3.75 3.78 1.40
N PHE A 244 -3.39 2.72 0.68
CA PHE A 244 -2.37 1.78 1.13
C PHE A 244 -1.03 2.47 1.47
N LEU A 245 -0.56 3.37 0.60
CA LEU A 245 0.66 4.14 0.87
C LEU A 245 0.52 5.05 2.09
N ASP A 246 -0.62 5.72 2.25
CA ASP A 246 -0.90 6.54 3.43
C ASP A 246 -0.97 5.73 4.72
N ASN A 247 -1.36 4.46 4.63
CA ASN A 247 -1.57 3.56 5.75
C ASN A 247 -0.33 2.76 6.17
N VAL A 248 0.67 2.63 5.30
CA VAL A 248 1.84 1.76 5.54
C VAL A 248 3.15 2.53 5.56
N VAL A 249 3.30 3.53 4.70
CA VAL A 249 4.61 4.09 4.38
C VAL A 249 5.00 5.26 5.31
N THR A 250 6.30 5.33 5.59
CA THR A 250 6.97 6.41 6.35
C THR A 250 7.55 7.50 5.46
N SER A 251 7.87 7.20 4.20
CA SER A 251 8.30 8.17 3.18
C SER A 251 7.96 7.72 1.77
N VAL A 252 7.69 8.68 0.89
CA VAL A 252 7.49 8.42 -0.54
C VAL A 252 8.70 8.91 -1.35
N ILE A 253 9.25 8.04 -2.19
CA ILE A 253 10.14 8.40 -3.30
C ILE A 253 9.26 8.60 -4.53
N ALA A 254 9.10 9.85 -4.95
CA ALA A 254 8.28 10.24 -6.08
C ALA A 254 9.12 10.54 -7.33
N PHE A 255 8.70 9.99 -8.46
CA PHE A 255 9.20 10.34 -9.78
C PHE A 255 8.39 11.51 -10.32
N GLU A 256 9.04 12.67 -10.38
CA GLU A 256 8.46 13.92 -10.87
C GLU A 256 9.15 14.36 -12.18
N PRO A 257 8.53 15.23 -12.98
CA PRO A 257 9.17 15.78 -14.19
C PRO A 257 10.50 16.49 -13.92
N GLU A 258 10.71 16.96 -12.69
CA GLU A 258 11.92 17.64 -12.25
C GLU A 258 13.00 16.68 -11.72
N GLY A 259 12.72 15.38 -11.69
CA GLY A 259 13.59 14.33 -11.17
C GLY A 259 12.97 13.52 -10.04
N VAL A 260 13.77 12.62 -9.46
CA VAL A 260 13.36 11.76 -8.34
C VAL A 260 13.57 12.48 -7.02
N ARG A 261 12.53 12.58 -6.19
CA ARG A 261 12.58 13.23 -4.88
C ARG A 261 11.97 12.34 -3.81
N GLU A 262 12.49 12.43 -2.60
CA GLU A 262 11.95 11.72 -1.45
C GLU A 262 11.26 12.72 -0.49
N TYR A 263 10.09 12.35 0.01
CA TYR A 263 9.23 13.11 0.90
C TYR A 263 8.90 12.29 2.14
N VAL A 264 8.86 12.91 3.31
CA VAL A 264 8.44 12.22 4.54
C VAL A 264 6.91 12.16 4.56
N GLY A 265 6.37 11.00 4.94
CA GLY A 265 4.93 10.73 4.97
C GLY A 265 4.45 9.80 3.87
N GLY A 266 3.12 9.71 3.75
CA GLY A 266 2.44 8.91 2.73
C GLY A 266 2.17 9.66 1.42
N TYR A 267 1.28 9.10 0.60
CA TYR A 267 0.84 9.72 -0.66
C TYR A 267 0.22 11.11 -0.46
N SER A 268 -0.67 11.26 0.52
CA SER A 268 -1.32 12.54 0.83
C SER A 268 -0.32 13.59 1.32
N ASP A 269 0.70 13.16 2.07
CA ASP A 269 1.79 14.03 2.53
C ASP A 269 2.64 14.53 1.36
N TRP A 270 2.98 13.65 0.42
CA TRP A 270 3.65 14.02 -0.84
C TRP A 270 2.82 15.01 -1.64
N LEU A 271 1.52 14.76 -1.83
CA LEU A 271 0.66 15.64 -2.63
C LEU A 271 0.56 17.05 -2.01
N ARG A 272 0.46 17.14 -0.67
CA ARG A 272 0.48 18.42 0.05
C ARG A 272 1.80 19.15 -0.10
N GLN A 273 2.92 18.44 0.03
CA GLN A 273 4.25 19.03 -0.13
C GLN A 273 4.46 19.51 -1.57
N ARG A 274 4.04 18.72 -2.57
CA ARG A 274 4.07 19.08 -4.00
C ARG A 274 3.22 20.31 -4.31
N GLY A 275 2.02 20.41 -3.73
CA GLY A 275 1.12 21.57 -3.90
C GLY A 275 1.51 22.81 -3.09
N GLY A 276 2.40 22.67 -2.10
CA GLY A 276 2.80 23.72 -1.16
C GLY A 276 4.18 24.35 -1.42
N VAL A 277 4.97 23.88 -2.40
CA VAL A 277 6.25 24.53 -2.75
C VAL A 277 6.01 25.70 -3.70
N GLY A 278 5.79 26.88 -3.12
CA GLY A 278 6.23 28.13 -3.73
C GLY A 278 7.77 28.17 -3.77
N VAL A 279 8.33 27.96 -4.96
CA VAL A 279 9.61 28.45 -5.50
C VAL A 279 10.72 28.86 -4.50
N PRO A 280 11.89 28.19 -4.53
CA PRO A 280 13.18 28.87 -4.52
C PRO A 280 13.62 29.13 -5.96
N LYS A 281 13.80 30.41 -6.26
CA LYS A 281 14.28 30.97 -7.52
C LYS A 281 15.66 30.38 -7.83
N LYS A 282 15.80 29.59 -8.89
CA LYS A 282 17.11 29.14 -9.38
C LYS A 282 17.91 30.37 -9.87
N PRO A 283 19.19 30.56 -9.47
CA PRO A 283 20.04 31.61 -10.02
C PRO A 283 20.33 31.35 -11.51
N PRO A 284 20.54 32.40 -12.34
CA PRO A 284 20.68 32.27 -13.78
C PRO A 284 22.12 31.92 -14.20
N GLY A 285 22.24 30.99 -15.17
CA GLY A 285 23.47 30.65 -15.89
C GLY A 285 23.74 29.14 -15.83
N SER A 286 23.57 28.35 -16.90
CA SER A 286 24.28 28.44 -18.18
C SER A 286 23.66 27.43 -19.19
N PRO A 287 23.96 27.54 -20.51
CA PRO A 287 22.97 27.37 -21.57
C PRO A 287 22.84 25.94 -22.12
N SER A 288 21.59 25.54 -22.37
CA SER A 288 21.24 24.39 -23.21
C SER A 288 21.46 24.72 -24.69
N LYS A 289 22.30 23.92 -25.35
CA LYS A 289 22.49 23.96 -26.80
C LYS A 289 21.25 23.38 -27.49
N LYS A 290 20.66 24.18 -28.37
CA LYS A 290 19.64 23.77 -29.33
C LYS A 290 20.22 22.80 -30.34
N LEU A 291 19.45 21.79 -30.73
CA LEU A 291 19.35 21.36 -32.12
C LEU A 291 17.89 21.10 -32.47
N THR A 292 17.59 21.47 -33.71
CA THR A 292 16.30 21.71 -34.34
C THR A 292 15.78 20.50 -35.12
N THR A 293 14.46 20.27 -35.03
CA THR A 293 13.48 19.75 -36.03
C THR A 293 13.71 18.32 -36.57
N VAL A 294 12.70 17.45 -36.74
CA VAL A 294 11.58 17.54 -37.71
C VAL A 294 10.42 16.56 -37.34
N SER A 295 9.18 17.06 -37.48
CA SER A 295 7.86 16.47 -37.84
C SER A 295 7.12 15.35 -37.07
N ASP A 296 5.94 15.75 -36.57
CA ASP A 296 4.56 15.20 -36.71
C ASP A 296 4.26 13.70 -36.64
N VAL A 297 3.54 13.31 -35.58
CA VAL A 297 2.45 12.30 -35.55
C VAL A 297 1.39 12.77 -34.52
N PRO A 298 0.07 12.62 -34.77
CA PRO A 298 -0.96 13.48 -34.18
C PRO A 298 -1.28 13.18 -32.71
N GLY A 299 -1.32 14.25 -31.92
CA GLY A 299 -1.73 14.23 -30.52
C GLY A 299 -3.22 13.93 -30.36
N THR A 300 -3.51 12.93 -29.53
CA THR A 300 -4.82 12.71 -28.90
C THR A 300 -5.19 13.95 -28.10
N LYS A 301 -6.27 14.63 -28.53
CA LYS A 301 -6.80 15.81 -27.86
C LYS A 301 -7.29 15.44 -26.45
N THR A 302 -6.60 15.94 -25.43
CA THR A 302 -7.14 16.04 -24.07
C THR A 302 -8.33 17.00 -24.10
N GLN A 303 -9.54 16.47 -23.89
CA GLN A 303 -10.76 17.27 -23.80
C GLN A 303 -10.68 18.18 -22.57
N LYS A 304 -10.65 19.50 -22.77
CA LYS A 304 -10.80 20.47 -21.68
C LYS A 304 -12.22 20.34 -21.09
N LEU A 305 -12.32 20.14 -19.77
CA LEU A 305 -13.62 20.11 -19.07
C LEU A 305 -14.47 21.34 -19.36
N SER A 306 -15.76 21.10 -19.56
CA SER A 306 -16.77 22.17 -19.64
C SER A 306 -16.91 22.86 -18.28
N TYR A 307 -17.29 24.14 -18.30
CA TYR A 307 -17.61 24.92 -17.08
C TYR A 307 -18.64 24.22 -16.18
N LYS A 308 -19.55 23.44 -16.79
CA LYS A 308 -20.55 22.63 -16.08
C LYS A 308 -19.92 21.48 -15.29
N ASP A 309 -18.92 20.82 -15.85
CA ASP A 309 -18.24 19.67 -15.23
C ASP A 309 -17.33 20.11 -14.06
N LYS A 310 -16.68 21.28 -14.16
CA LYS A 310 -15.89 21.84 -13.05
C LYS A 310 -16.75 22.14 -11.82
N ARG A 311 -17.93 22.74 -12.04
CA ARG A 311 -18.88 23.05 -10.97
C ARG A 311 -19.55 21.78 -10.40
N GLU A 312 -19.64 20.72 -11.19
CA GLU A 312 -20.09 19.40 -10.73
C GLU A 312 -19.02 18.75 -9.84
N LEU A 313 -17.75 18.77 -10.25
CA LEU A 313 -16.61 18.27 -9.48
C LEU A 313 -16.50 18.92 -8.09
N GLU A 314 -16.71 20.23 -7.99
CA GLU A 314 -16.70 20.96 -6.70
C GLU A 314 -17.85 20.53 -5.76
N LYS A 315 -18.99 20.08 -6.31
CA LYS A 315 -20.19 19.75 -5.53
C LYS A 315 -20.32 18.26 -5.18
N LEU A 316 -19.62 17.40 -5.90
CA LEU A 316 -19.69 15.95 -5.71
C LEU A 316 -19.21 15.49 -4.32
N PRO A 317 -18.13 16.03 -3.72
CA PRO A 317 -17.71 15.64 -2.37
C PRO A 317 -18.78 15.83 -1.30
N ALA A 318 -19.39 17.02 -1.24
CA ALA A 318 -20.46 17.31 -0.28
C ALA A 318 -21.71 16.44 -0.51
N ARG A 319 -21.96 16.05 -1.77
CA ARG A 319 -23.08 15.17 -2.11
C ARG A 319 -22.81 13.72 -1.71
N ILE A 320 -21.57 13.25 -1.86
CA ILE A 320 -21.13 11.93 -1.41
C ILE A 320 -21.25 11.85 0.11
N GLU A 321 -20.74 12.85 0.84
CA GLU A 321 -20.83 12.91 2.31
C GLU A 321 -22.27 12.86 2.82
N SER A 322 -23.20 13.58 2.17
CA SER A 322 -24.64 13.52 2.48
C SER A 322 -25.23 12.11 2.26
N LEU A 323 -24.89 11.46 1.14
CA LEU A 323 -25.41 10.14 0.82
C LEU A 323 -24.84 9.06 1.77
N GLU A 324 -23.57 9.19 2.16
CA GLU A 324 -22.92 8.31 3.13
C GLU A 324 -23.52 8.46 4.54
N ALA A 325 -23.87 9.70 4.94
CA ALA A 325 -24.59 9.94 6.19
C ALA A 325 -25.98 9.29 6.20
N GLU A 326 -26.71 9.31 5.08
CA GLU A 326 -28.00 8.62 4.94
C GLU A 326 -27.84 7.09 5.01
N VAL A 327 -26.82 6.53 4.35
CA VAL A 327 -26.48 5.09 4.43
C VAL A 327 -26.12 4.70 5.87
N ALA A 328 -25.31 5.49 6.56
CA ALA A 328 -24.95 5.26 7.96
C ALA A 328 -26.18 5.25 8.88
N GLY A 329 -27.13 6.18 8.68
CA GLY A 329 -28.38 6.22 9.44
C GLY A 329 -29.27 4.99 9.21
N LEU A 330 -29.35 4.48 7.98
CA LEU A 330 -30.07 3.24 7.68
C LEU A 330 -29.39 2.01 8.28
N HIS A 331 -28.06 1.94 8.25
CA HIS A 331 -27.32 0.88 8.92
C HIS A 331 -27.50 0.91 10.44
N GLU A 332 -27.57 2.09 11.05
CA GLU A 332 -27.85 2.24 12.48
C GLU A 332 -29.26 1.76 12.82
N LEU A 333 -30.26 2.12 12.00
CA LEU A 333 -31.63 1.66 12.14
C LEU A 333 -31.74 0.13 11.98
N MET A 334 -31.03 -0.45 11.01
CA MET A 334 -30.99 -1.91 10.79
C MET A 334 -30.15 -2.65 11.84
N GLY A 335 -29.26 -1.94 12.54
CA GLY A 335 -28.47 -2.48 13.65
C GLY A 335 -29.26 -2.69 14.94
N ASP A 336 -30.44 -2.09 15.07
CA ASP A 336 -31.31 -2.28 16.22
C ASP A 336 -32.09 -3.60 16.14
N ALA A 337 -32.03 -4.41 17.20
CA ALA A 337 -32.79 -5.65 17.33
C ALA A 337 -34.31 -5.44 17.27
N SER A 338 -34.80 -4.22 17.55
CA SER A 338 -36.21 -3.84 17.41
C SER A 338 -36.67 -3.72 15.95
N PHE A 339 -35.74 -3.46 15.02
CA PHE A 339 -36.03 -3.28 13.59
C PHE A 339 -36.52 -4.58 12.93
N TYR A 340 -35.95 -5.73 13.29
CA TYR A 340 -36.38 -7.04 12.78
C TYR A 340 -37.69 -7.55 13.39
N ARG A 341 -38.28 -6.78 14.32
CA ARG A 341 -39.63 -7.04 14.85
C ARG A 341 -40.72 -6.30 14.07
N ARG A 342 -40.33 -5.48 13.09
CA ARG A 342 -41.26 -4.75 12.21
C ARG A 342 -41.86 -5.66 11.15
N SER A 343 -42.82 -5.14 10.39
CA SER A 343 -43.46 -5.89 9.30
C SER A 343 -42.44 -6.25 8.20
N ALA A 344 -42.67 -7.36 7.51
CA ALA A 344 -41.80 -7.79 6.41
C ALA A 344 -41.72 -6.75 5.27
N GLU A 345 -42.80 -5.99 5.06
CA GLU A 345 -42.85 -4.89 4.08
C GLU A 345 -41.95 -3.72 4.50
N GLU A 346 -41.93 -3.34 5.78
CA GLU A 346 -41.05 -2.28 6.28
C GLU A 346 -39.56 -2.68 6.20
N ILE A 347 -39.23 -3.92 6.53
CA ILE A 347 -37.86 -4.44 6.43
C ILE A 347 -37.39 -4.46 4.97
N ALA A 348 -38.22 -4.99 4.06
CA ALA A 348 -37.90 -5.06 2.64
C ALA A 348 -37.78 -3.65 2.01
N SER A 349 -38.64 -2.71 2.39
CA SER A 349 -38.56 -1.33 1.90
C SER A 349 -37.27 -0.62 2.34
N THR A 350 -36.86 -0.81 3.59
CA THR A 350 -35.63 -0.21 4.15
C THR A 350 -34.39 -0.81 3.50
N GLN A 351 -34.35 -2.13 3.29
CA GLN A 351 -33.27 -2.81 2.57
C GLN A 351 -33.16 -2.32 1.12
N LYS A 352 -34.31 -2.13 0.45
CA LYS A 352 -34.34 -1.58 -0.91
C LYS A 352 -33.82 -0.14 -0.94
N SER A 353 -34.21 0.69 0.01
CA SER A 353 -33.70 2.07 0.13
C SER A 353 -32.20 2.12 0.39
N LEU A 354 -31.67 1.19 1.20
CA LEU A 354 -30.23 1.07 1.43
C LEU A 354 -29.48 0.71 0.13
N GLN A 355 -29.94 -0.31 -0.59
CA GLN A 355 -29.33 -0.69 -1.89
C GLN A 355 -29.38 0.45 -2.92
N GLU A 356 -30.49 1.19 -2.98
CA GLU A 356 -30.61 2.35 -3.87
C GLU A 356 -29.65 3.48 -3.49
N LEU A 357 -29.42 3.72 -2.20
CA LEU A 357 -28.47 4.72 -1.71
C LEU A 357 -27.02 4.31 -1.95
N GLU A 358 -26.66 3.06 -1.67
CA GLU A 358 -25.32 2.50 -1.96
C GLU A 358 -25.00 2.60 -3.46
N ALA A 359 -25.96 2.27 -4.33
CA ALA A 359 -25.80 2.43 -5.78
C ALA A 359 -25.60 3.89 -6.20
N ARG A 360 -26.28 4.85 -5.53
CA ARG A 360 -26.10 6.29 -5.77
C ARG A 360 -24.73 6.78 -5.31
N VAL A 361 -24.23 6.30 -4.16
CA VAL A 361 -22.87 6.58 -3.67
C VAL A 361 -21.84 6.08 -4.68
N ALA A 362 -21.93 4.82 -5.10
CA ALA A 362 -21.03 4.24 -6.10
C ALA A 362 -21.03 5.01 -7.44
N THR A 363 -22.22 5.44 -7.88
CA THR A 363 -22.37 6.25 -9.10
C THR A 363 -21.73 7.64 -8.94
N ALA A 364 -21.91 8.29 -7.78
CA ALA A 364 -21.33 9.59 -7.48
C ALA A 364 -19.80 9.53 -7.43
N TYR A 365 -19.23 8.49 -6.82
CA TYR A 365 -17.79 8.24 -6.81
C TYR A 365 -17.23 8.01 -8.23
N SER A 366 -17.89 7.17 -9.04
CA SER A 366 -17.47 6.94 -10.43
C SER A 366 -17.51 8.22 -11.27
N ARG A 367 -18.51 9.09 -11.07
CA ARG A 367 -18.62 10.38 -11.74
C ARG A 367 -17.53 11.34 -11.29
N TRP A 368 -17.25 11.41 -9.98
CA TRP A 368 -16.19 12.24 -9.43
C TRP A 368 -14.82 11.82 -9.97
N GLN A 369 -14.53 10.52 -10.00
CA GLN A 369 -13.29 9.98 -10.55
C GLN A 369 -13.11 10.29 -12.05
N LYS A 370 -14.17 10.14 -12.86
CA LYS A 370 -14.14 10.50 -14.29
C LYS A 370 -13.89 11.99 -14.53
N LEU A 371 -14.50 12.85 -13.70
CA LEU A 371 -14.29 14.28 -13.80
C LEU A 371 -12.87 14.66 -13.34
N GLU A 372 -12.34 14.07 -12.27
CA GLU A 372 -10.97 14.30 -11.81
C GLU A 372 -9.92 13.87 -12.86
N GLN A 373 -10.13 12.73 -13.50
CA GLN A 373 -9.27 12.22 -14.60
C GLN A 373 -9.24 13.12 -15.84
N SER A 374 -10.25 13.97 -16.05
CA SER A 374 -10.28 14.93 -17.16
C SER A 374 -9.72 16.30 -16.79
N VAL A 375 -9.47 16.55 -15.49
CA VAL A 375 -8.80 17.77 -14.98
C VAL A 375 -7.28 17.61 -15.04
N SER A 376 -6.81 16.39 -14.77
CA SER A 376 -5.39 16.01 -14.77
C SER A 376 -4.87 15.68 -16.16
#